data_AF-A0A538HFW8-F1
#
_entry.id   AF-A0A538HFW8-F1
#
_cell.length_a   1.000
_cell.length_b   1.000
_cell.length_c   1.000
_cell.angle_alpha   90.00
_cell.angle_beta   90.00
_cell.angle_gamma   90.00
#
_symmetry.space_group_name_H-M   'P 1'
#
loop_
_entity.id
_entity.type
_entity.pdbx_description
1 polymer ?
#
loop_
_entity_poly.entity_id
_entity_poly.type
_entity_poly.pdbx_seq_one_letter_code
_entity_poly.pdbx_strand_id
1 'polypeptide(L)'
;ESGMGFVFARIAHAAMRHAAPVRAELGVPTIFNYLGPLSNPARPGRQVVGVSDPTMAQTLLGVLAANGANRAMVVYGHDGLDELSLAAPSTALWLEDGGAVRTMTVEAAELGLAPAPIEAIAGGDPAANAALARRVLDGEPGPHRDVVVLNAAAALLVAGRAGDLAEGVAIAKRSIDDGAAATVLERLVEVSNAAAAAVSS
;
A
#
# COMPACT_ATOMS: atom_id res chain seq x y z
N GLU A 1 -18.60 6.89 4.92
CA GLU A 1 -19.45 5.99 5.73
C GLU A 1 -18.63 4.94 6.47
N SER A 2 -17.79 4.16 5.77
CA SER A 2 -16.88 3.17 6.40
C SER A 2 -15.51 3.74 6.80
N GLY A 3 -15.11 4.90 6.25
CA GLY A 3 -13.75 5.44 6.43
C GLY A 3 -12.69 4.78 5.54
N MET A 4 -13.08 3.79 4.72
CA MET A 4 -12.24 3.11 3.74
C MET A 4 -12.95 3.07 2.38
N GLY A 5 -12.19 3.21 1.30
CA GLY A 5 -12.71 3.14 -0.06
C GLY A 5 -11.83 2.24 -0.93
N PHE A 6 -12.46 1.44 -1.77
CA PHE A 6 -11.77 0.62 -2.77
C PHE A 6 -12.13 1.10 -4.17
N VAL A 7 -11.11 1.38 -4.98
CA VAL A 7 -11.27 1.81 -6.37
C VAL A 7 -10.81 0.68 -7.28
N PHE A 8 -11.76 0.04 -7.96
CA PHE A 8 -11.40 -1.04 -8.89
C PHE A 8 -10.86 -0.47 -10.20
N ALA A 9 -9.56 -0.69 -10.45
CA ALA A 9 -8.82 -0.09 -11.57
C ALA A 9 -9.47 -0.30 -12.96
N ARG A 10 -10.12 -1.45 -13.19
CA ARG A 10 -10.81 -1.73 -14.47
C ARG A 10 -11.97 -0.77 -14.74
N ILE A 11 -12.65 -0.32 -13.69
CA ILE A 11 -13.77 0.62 -13.77
C ILE A 11 -13.22 2.05 -13.84
N ALA A 12 -12.26 2.39 -12.96
CA ALA A 12 -11.70 3.73 -12.85
C ALA A 12 -10.86 4.16 -14.07
N HIS A 13 -10.26 3.21 -14.79
CA HIS A 13 -9.39 3.46 -15.92
C HIS A 13 -9.90 2.80 -17.20
N ALA A 14 -11.20 2.95 -17.48
CA ALA A 14 -11.85 2.31 -18.64
C ALA A 14 -11.15 2.62 -19.97
N ALA A 15 -10.50 3.78 -20.12
CA ALA A 15 -9.74 4.15 -21.32
C ALA A 15 -8.47 3.30 -21.53
N MET A 16 -7.92 2.68 -20.48
CA MET A 16 -6.73 1.81 -20.59
C MET A 16 -6.99 0.57 -21.45
N ARG A 17 -8.26 0.18 -21.67
CA ARG A 17 -8.64 -0.89 -22.60
C ARG A 17 -8.11 -0.67 -24.02
N HIS A 18 -7.95 0.59 -24.43
CA HIS A 18 -7.47 0.94 -25.77
C HIS A 18 -5.97 0.66 -25.95
N ALA A 19 -5.18 0.71 -24.86
CA ALA A 19 -3.77 0.39 -24.88
C ALA A 19 -3.49 -1.11 -24.66
N ALA A 20 -4.47 -1.87 -24.18
CA ALA A 20 -4.28 -3.27 -23.79
C ALA A 20 -3.77 -4.19 -24.93
N PRO A 21 -4.29 -4.13 -26.18
CA PRO A 21 -3.81 -4.98 -27.27
C PRO A 21 -2.33 -4.72 -27.60
N VAL A 22 -1.94 -3.45 -27.72
CA VAL A 22 -0.55 -3.05 -28.03
C VAL A 22 0.40 -3.47 -26.91
N ARG A 23 -0.03 -3.35 -25.65
CA ARG A 23 0.77 -3.80 -24.50
C ARG A 23 0.99 -5.30 -24.50
N ALA A 24 -0.06 -6.07 -24.84
CA ALA A 24 0.04 -7.53 -24.91
C ALA A 24 1.01 -7.97 -26.03
N GLU A 25 1.00 -7.29 -27.17
CA GLU A 25 1.90 -7.55 -28.30
C GLU A 25 3.36 -7.20 -27.97
N LEU A 26 3.60 -6.06 -27.28
CA LEU A 26 4.94 -5.64 -26.88
C LEU A 26 5.60 -6.63 -25.90
N GLY A 27 4.83 -7.22 -24.99
CA GLY A 27 5.32 -8.24 -24.04
C GLY A 27 6.40 -7.76 -23.05
N VAL A 28 6.71 -6.47 -23.02
CA VAL A 28 7.74 -5.87 -22.16
C VAL A 28 7.13 -4.79 -21.23
N PRO A 29 7.75 -4.51 -20.06
CA PRO A 29 7.35 -3.39 -19.22
C PRO A 29 7.42 -2.05 -19.95
N THR A 30 6.45 -1.18 -19.71
CA THR A 30 6.35 0.17 -20.30
C THR A 30 5.97 1.19 -19.24
N ILE A 31 5.86 2.47 -19.61
CA ILE A 31 5.38 3.51 -18.68
C ILE A 31 4.01 3.18 -18.06
N PHE A 32 3.17 2.38 -18.74
CA PHE A 32 1.87 1.93 -18.23
C PHE A 32 1.97 1.07 -16.97
N ASN A 33 3.13 0.48 -16.68
CA ASN A 33 3.37 -0.25 -15.44
C ASN A 33 3.41 0.68 -14.21
N TYR A 34 3.71 1.96 -14.42
CA TYR A 34 3.83 2.95 -13.35
C TYR A 34 2.61 3.88 -13.24
N LEU A 35 1.70 3.87 -14.23
CA LEU A 35 0.56 4.80 -14.27
C LEU A 35 -0.51 4.49 -13.23
N GLY A 36 -0.63 3.24 -12.77
CA GLY A 36 -1.65 2.81 -11.80
C GLY A 36 -1.71 3.71 -10.55
N PRO A 37 -0.64 3.78 -9.75
CA PRO A 37 -0.60 4.61 -8.56
C PRO A 37 -0.75 6.12 -8.86
N LEU A 38 -0.24 6.57 -10.02
CA LEU A 38 -0.29 7.99 -10.42
C LEU A 38 -1.69 8.46 -10.88
N SER A 39 -2.59 7.53 -11.19
CA SER A 39 -3.88 7.83 -11.82
C SER A 39 -5.07 7.75 -10.86
N ASN A 40 -4.84 7.69 -9.54
CA ASN A 40 -5.92 7.53 -8.57
C ASN A 40 -7.02 8.61 -8.75
N PRO A 41 -8.29 8.21 -9.05
CA PRO A 41 -9.35 9.17 -9.36
C PRO A 41 -9.73 10.05 -8.17
N ALA A 42 -9.44 9.62 -6.94
CA ALA A 42 -9.68 10.41 -5.74
C ALA A 42 -8.61 11.50 -5.50
N ARG A 43 -7.51 11.49 -6.28
CA ARG A 43 -6.39 12.45 -6.18
C ARG A 43 -5.93 12.67 -4.73
N PRO A 44 -5.50 11.62 -4.02
CA PRO A 44 -5.13 11.74 -2.63
C PRO A 44 -3.91 12.67 -2.47
N GLY A 45 -4.03 13.66 -1.59
CA GLY A 45 -2.91 14.53 -1.22
C GLY A 45 -1.82 13.78 -0.43
N ARG A 46 -2.19 12.63 0.17
CA ARG A 46 -1.33 11.78 1.00
C ARG A 46 -1.35 10.34 0.50
N GLN A 47 -0.20 9.77 0.13
CA GLN A 47 -0.15 8.40 -0.42
C GLN A 47 1.21 7.71 -0.25
N VAL A 48 1.17 6.38 -0.12
CA VAL A 48 2.35 5.51 -0.21
C VAL A 48 2.26 4.73 -1.51
N VAL A 49 3.36 4.63 -2.25
CA VAL A 49 3.45 3.95 -3.54
C VAL A 49 4.65 3.02 -3.54
N GLY A 50 4.40 1.77 -3.89
CA GLY A 50 5.41 0.75 -4.17
C GLY A 50 6.03 0.88 -5.54
N VAL A 51 7.32 0.59 -5.67
CA VAL A 51 7.99 0.49 -6.99
C VAL A 51 8.86 -0.76 -7.06
N SER A 52 8.76 -1.50 -8.16
CA SER A 52 9.61 -2.67 -8.42
C SER A 52 10.93 -2.32 -9.10
N ASP A 53 11.02 -1.13 -9.72
CA ASP A 53 12.25 -0.59 -10.31
C ASP A 53 12.73 0.61 -9.48
N PRO A 54 13.80 0.44 -8.67
CA PRO A 54 14.37 1.51 -7.86
C PRO A 54 14.75 2.77 -8.64
N THR A 55 15.12 2.63 -9.93
CA THR A 55 15.54 3.77 -10.76
C THR A 55 14.38 4.74 -11.04
N MET A 56 13.14 4.27 -10.92
CA MET A 56 11.94 5.07 -11.13
C MET A 56 11.46 5.81 -9.88
N ALA A 57 12.02 5.52 -8.70
CA ALA A 57 11.49 6.01 -7.43
C ALA A 57 11.47 7.55 -7.34
N GLN A 58 12.56 8.22 -7.74
CA GLN A 58 12.64 9.68 -7.75
C GLN A 58 11.67 10.31 -8.77
N THR A 59 11.61 9.74 -9.97
CA THR A 59 10.69 10.19 -11.03
C THR A 59 9.25 10.12 -10.54
N LEU A 60 8.86 9.01 -9.91
CA LEU A 60 7.51 8.81 -9.42
C LEU A 60 7.16 9.77 -8.29
N LEU A 61 8.07 9.97 -7.33
CA LEU A 61 7.86 10.96 -6.27
C LEU A 61 7.68 12.37 -6.83
N GLY A 62 8.48 12.74 -7.85
CA GLY A 62 8.35 14.02 -8.55
C GLY A 62 7.01 14.18 -9.26
N VAL A 63 6.50 13.12 -9.91
CA VAL A 63 5.17 13.15 -10.54
C VAL A 63 4.06 13.28 -9.49
N LEU A 64 4.16 12.57 -8.37
CA LEU A 64 3.19 12.68 -7.27
C LEU A 64 3.15 14.12 -6.73
N ALA A 65 4.31 14.75 -6.52
CA ALA A 65 4.39 16.15 -6.10
C ALA A 65 3.77 17.09 -7.14
N ALA A 66 4.10 16.91 -8.43
CA ALA A 66 3.56 17.72 -9.52
C ALA A 66 2.03 17.58 -9.67
N ASN A 67 1.49 16.41 -9.33
CA ASN A 67 0.05 16.12 -9.33
C ASN A 67 -0.67 16.60 -8.05
N GLY A 68 0.02 17.30 -7.16
CA GLY A 68 -0.56 17.94 -5.98
C GLY A 68 -0.51 17.14 -4.69
N ALA A 69 0.28 16.05 -4.61
CA ALA A 69 0.55 15.40 -3.34
C ALA A 69 1.35 16.34 -2.42
N ASN A 70 0.89 16.51 -1.18
CA ASN A 70 1.62 17.26 -0.16
C ASN A 70 2.47 16.36 0.75
N ARG A 71 2.08 15.09 0.90
CA ARG A 71 2.90 14.06 1.51
C ARG A 71 2.84 12.80 0.66
N ALA A 72 3.98 12.27 0.25
CA ALA A 72 4.01 11.04 -0.50
C ALA A 72 5.24 10.23 -0.12
N MET A 73 5.12 8.91 -0.13
CA MET A 73 6.28 8.04 0.09
C MET A 73 6.36 7.03 -1.04
N VAL A 74 7.51 6.96 -1.70
CA VAL A 74 7.81 5.90 -2.66
C VAL A 74 8.75 4.91 -1.99
N VAL A 75 8.36 3.63 -1.95
CA VAL A 75 9.08 2.56 -1.24
C VAL A 75 9.47 1.42 -2.19
N TYR A 76 10.59 0.78 -1.88
CA TYR A 76 11.00 -0.47 -2.51
C TYR A 76 11.93 -1.27 -1.58
N GLY A 77 11.75 -2.59 -1.56
CA GLY A 77 12.64 -3.54 -0.90
C GLY A 77 13.87 -3.84 -1.77
N HIS A 78 15.03 -4.02 -1.14
CA HIS A 78 16.27 -4.38 -1.85
C HIS A 78 16.27 -5.83 -2.33
N ASP A 79 15.27 -6.61 -1.94
CA ASP A 79 14.93 -7.95 -2.42
C ASP A 79 13.98 -7.94 -3.64
N GLY A 80 13.63 -6.76 -4.16
CA GLY A 80 12.81 -6.60 -5.36
C GLY A 80 11.30 -6.46 -5.10
N LEU A 81 10.89 -6.34 -3.83
CA LEU A 81 9.51 -6.02 -3.46
C LEU A 81 9.17 -4.57 -3.77
N ASP A 82 7.96 -4.33 -4.27
CA ASP A 82 7.34 -3.00 -4.34
C ASP A 82 6.68 -2.61 -3.00
N GLU A 83 7.20 -3.11 -1.88
CA GLU A 83 6.72 -2.87 -0.53
C GLU A 83 7.93 -2.73 0.42
N LEU A 84 7.69 -2.29 1.66
CA LEU A 84 8.70 -2.44 2.71
C LEU A 84 8.87 -3.93 3.06
N SER A 85 10.11 -4.39 3.14
CA SER A 85 10.45 -5.80 3.29
C SER A 85 10.76 -6.16 4.76
N LEU A 86 10.39 -7.39 5.14
CA LEU A 86 10.86 -8.03 6.38
C LEU A 86 12.20 -8.76 6.19
N ALA A 87 12.58 -9.09 4.95
CA ALA A 87 13.72 -9.95 4.63
C ALA A 87 15.00 -9.17 4.32
N ALA A 88 14.86 -7.91 3.88
CA ALA A 88 15.96 -7.08 3.41
C ALA A 88 15.71 -5.60 3.78
N PRO A 89 16.74 -4.75 3.77
CA PRO A 89 16.55 -3.31 3.85
C PRO A 89 15.62 -2.80 2.74
N SER A 90 14.86 -1.77 3.05
CA SER A 90 14.06 -1.03 2.08
C SER A 90 14.52 0.42 2.00
N THR A 91 14.37 1.03 0.84
CA THR A 91 14.50 2.48 0.71
C THR A 91 13.11 3.11 0.65
N ALA A 92 12.91 4.20 1.38
CA ALA A 92 11.74 5.05 1.26
C ALA A 92 12.15 6.49 0.95
N LEU A 93 11.62 7.05 -0.14
CA LEU A 93 11.74 8.46 -0.50
C LEU A 93 10.47 9.16 -0.07
N TRP A 94 10.57 10.04 0.91
CA TRP A 94 9.46 10.71 1.56
C TRP A 94 9.43 12.18 1.20
N LEU A 95 8.37 12.58 0.49
CA LEU A 95 7.95 13.96 0.31
C LEU A 95 7.20 14.41 1.57
N GLU A 96 7.75 15.41 2.25
CA GLU A 96 7.19 16.05 3.43
C GLU A 96 6.41 17.32 3.07
N ASP A 97 5.63 17.83 4.03
CA ASP A 97 4.95 19.11 3.86
C ASP A 97 5.95 20.21 3.50
N GLY A 98 5.59 21.08 2.56
CA GLY A 98 6.48 22.14 2.06
C GLY A 98 7.44 21.69 0.96
N GLY A 99 7.40 20.42 0.55
CA GLY A 99 8.10 19.93 -0.66
C GLY A 99 9.51 19.40 -0.42
N ALA A 100 9.96 19.32 0.83
CA ALA A 100 11.23 18.68 1.18
C ALA A 100 11.16 17.17 0.90
N VAL A 101 12.25 16.60 0.38
CA VAL A 101 12.37 15.16 0.15
C VAL A 101 13.44 14.59 1.07
N ARG A 102 13.06 13.59 1.85
CA ARG A 102 13.94 12.82 2.72
C ARG A 102 14.04 11.38 2.25
N THR A 103 15.25 10.87 2.13
CA THR A 103 15.49 9.44 1.88
C THR A 103 15.79 8.75 3.20
N MET A 104 15.17 7.60 3.45
CA MET A 104 15.42 6.75 4.61
C MET A 104 15.69 5.31 4.15
N THR A 105 16.60 4.64 4.86
CA THR A 105 16.71 3.18 4.84
C THR A 105 15.86 2.65 5.99
N VAL A 106 15.06 1.63 5.72
CA VAL A 106 14.14 1.02 6.68
C VAL A 106 14.54 -0.43 6.84
N GLU A 107 14.85 -0.82 8.07
CA GLU A 107 15.11 -2.21 8.45
C GLU A 107 14.05 -2.65 9.46
N ALA A 108 13.28 -3.69 9.13
CA ALA A 108 12.18 -4.18 9.97
C ALA A 108 12.64 -4.55 11.39
N ALA A 109 13.86 -5.07 11.53
CA ALA A 109 14.46 -5.44 12.81
C ALA A 109 14.67 -4.23 13.74
N GLU A 110 15.03 -3.06 13.20
CA GLU A 110 15.18 -1.82 13.98
C GLU A 110 13.84 -1.31 14.54
N LEU A 111 12.73 -1.74 13.94
CA LEU A 111 11.37 -1.43 14.36
C LEU A 111 10.77 -2.51 15.27
N GLY A 112 11.56 -3.51 15.67
CA GLY A 112 11.12 -4.61 16.54
C GLY A 112 10.18 -5.61 15.85
N LEU A 113 10.32 -5.77 14.52
CA LEU A 113 9.65 -6.82 13.74
C LEU A 113 10.66 -7.92 13.39
N ALA A 114 10.24 -9.17 13.51
CA ALA A 114 11.14 -10.29 13.24
C ALA A 114 11.40 -10.40 11.73
N PRO A 115 12.67 -10.56 11.29
CA PRO A 115 12.95 -10.84 9.90
C PRO A 115 12.27 -12.13 9.45
N ALA A 116 11.71 -12.11 8.25
CA ALA A 116 11.06 -13.26 7.65
C ALA A 116 11.32 -13.27 6.15
N PRO A 117 11.60 -14.44 5.54
CA PRO A 117 11.83 -14.53 4.11
C PRO A 117 10.52 -14.33 3.34
N ILE A 118 10.62 -13.94 2.07
CA ILE A 118 9.44 -13.64 1.23
C ILE A 118 8.48 -14.84 1.11
N GLU A 119 9.00 -16.07 1.15
CA GLU A 119 8.21 -17.29 1.12
C GLU A 119 7.31 -17.45 2.36
N ALA A 120 7.70 -16.86 3.50
CA ALA A 120 6.91 -16.90 4.73
C ALA A 120 5.71 -15.94 4.69
N ILE A 121 5.72 -14.95 3.80
CA ILE A 121 4.61 -14.02 3.57
C ILE A 121 3.82 -14.33 2.29
N ALA A 122 4.14 -15.43 1.61
CA ALA A 122 3.49 -15.81 0.37
C ALA A 122 1.96 -15.97 0.55
N GLY A 123 1.21 -15.39 -0.37
CA GLY A 123 -0.23 -15.59 -0.50
C GLY A 123 -0.57 -16.87 -1.27
N GLY A 124 -1.87 -17.17 -1.33
CA GLY A 124 -2.44 -18.26 -2.12
C GLY A 124 -3.47 -17.74 -3.13
N ASP A 125 -4.50 -18.55 -3.36
CA ASP A 125 -5.65 -18.16 -4.15
C ASP A 125 -6.50 -17.07 -3.44
N PRO A 126 -7.51 -16.48 -4.10
CA PRO A 126 -8.33 -15.44 -3.49
C PRO A 126 -9.01 -15.84 -2.16
N ALA A 127 -9.43 -17.10 -2.02
CA ALA A 127 -10.09 -17.57 -0.80
C ALA A 127 -9.08 -17.73 0.35
N ALA A 128 -7.90 -18.27 0.06
CA ALA A 128 -6.79 -18.37 0.99
C ALA A 128 -6.31 -16.98 1.45
N ASN A 129 -6.19 -16.02 0.53
CA ASN A 129 -5.80 -14.65 0.86
C ASN A 129 -6.85 -13.92 1.69
N ALA A 130 -8.14 -14.13 1.43
CA ALA A 130 -9.21 -13.59 2.26
C ALA A 130 -9.17 -14.15 3.69
N ALA A 131 -8.94 -15.46 3.84
CA ALA A 131 -8.79 -16.09 5.15
C ALA A 131 -7.54 -15.58 5.89
N LEU A 132 -6.41 -15.43 5.19
CA LEU A 132 -5.16 -14.89 5.73
C LEU A 132 -5.33 -13.44 6.19
N ALA A 133 -5.96 -12.59 5.38
CA ALA A 133 -6.24 -11.21 5.76
C ALA A 133 -7.09 -11.13 7.03
N ARG A 134 -8.11 -12.00 7.17
CA ARG A 134 -8.90 -12.09 8.41
C ARG A 134 -8.06 -12.50 9.60
N ARG A 135 -7.23 -13.53 9.49
CA ARG A 135 -6.32 -13.96 10.57
C ARG A 135 -5.38 -12.84 11.03
N VAL A 136 -4.83 -12.07 10.08
CA VAL A 136 -4.01 -10.89 10.41
C VAL A 136 -4.83 -9.86 11.19
N LEU A 137 -6.05 -9.56 10.76
CA LEU A 137 -6.93 -8.59 11.43
C LEU A 137 -7.48 -9.09 12.77
N ASP A 138 -7.57 -10.41 12.96
CA ASP A 138 -7.90 -11.07 14.23
C ASP A 138 -6.69 -11.11 15.19
N GLY A 139 -5.54 -10.57 14.77
CA GLY A 139 -4.34 -10.43 15.59
C GLY A 139 -3.41 -11.63 15.60
N GLU A 140 -3.59 -12.62 14.71
CA GLU A 140 -2.70 -13.78 14.62
C GLU A 140 -1.23 -13.34 14.46
N PRO A 141 -0.34 -13.73 15.40
CA PRO A 141 1.06 -13.34 15.32
C PRO A 141 1.78 -14.09 14.18
N GLY A 142 2.66 -13.40 13.47
CA GLY A 142 3.51 -14.00 12.45
C GLY A 142 3.89 -13.05 11.32
N PRO A 143 4.67 -13.54 10.34
CA PRO A 143 5.21 -12.72 9.25
C PRO A 143 4.16 -11.96 8.45
N HIS A 144 2.98 -12.57 8.19
CA HIS A 144 1.89 -11.90 7.49
C HIS A 144 1.36 -10.67 8.25
N ARG A 145 1.28 -10.74 9.57
CA ARG A 145 0.89 -9.60 10.40
C ARG A 145 2.00 -8.56 10.44
N ASP A 146 3.25 -8.98 10.58
CA ASP A 146 4.39 -8.07 10.68
C ASP A 146 4.60 -7.24 9.41
N VAL A 147 4.45 -7.83 8.22
CA VAL A 147 4.58 -7.09 6.94
C VAL A 147 3.44 -6.08 6.75
N VAL A 148 2.22 -6.42 7.19
CA VAL A 148 1.08 -5.50 7.19
C VAL A 148 1.32 -4.34 8.16
N VAL A 149 1.81 -4.63 9.36
CA VAL A 149 2.17 -3.60 10.36
C VAL A 149 3.24 -2.66 9.83
N LEU A 150 4.29 -3.20 9.18
CA LEU A 150 5.39 -2.41 8.62
C LEU A 150 4.91 -1.42 7.56
N ASN A 151 4.13 -1.90 6.58
CA ASN A 151 3.62 -1.06 5.50
C ASN A 151 2.52 -0.09 6.00
N ALA A 152 1.70 -0.49 6.97
CA ALA A 152 0.75 0.40 7.63
C ALA A 152 1.44 1.52 8.41
N ALA A 153 2.60 1.27 9.03
CA ALA A 153 3.39 2.28 9.71
C ALA A 153 3.85 3.39 8.75
N ALA A 154 4.28 3.05 7.54
CA ALA A 154 4.61 4.02 6.50
C ALA A 154 3.38 4.85 6.09
N ALA A 155 2.22 4.20 5.92
CA ALA A 155 0.97 4.89 5.61
C ALA A 155 0.55 5.86 6.73
N LEU A 156 0.69 5.47 8.00
CA LEU A 156 0.40 6.30 9.17
C LEU A 156 1.34 7.51 9.26
N LEU A 157 2.63 7.33 8.98
CA LEU A 157 3.62 8.41 8.93
C LEU A 157 3.27 9.43 7.83
N VAL A 158 3.01 8.95 6.60
CA VAL A 158 2.58 9.81 5.48
C VAL A 158 1.25 10.50 5.78
N ALA A 159 0.33 9.81 6.45
CA ALA A 159 -0.95 10.37 6.88
C ALA A 159 -0.81 11.43 8.00
N GLY A 160 0.38 11.62 8.58
CA GLY A 160 0.61 12.53 9.71
C GLY A 160 -0.07 12.04 11.00
N ARG A 161 -0.23 10.72 11.13
CA ARG A 161 -0.80 10.05 12.33
C ARG A 161 0.27 9.48 13.25
N ALA A 162 1.51 9.43 12.79
CA ALA A 162 2.71 9.08 13.55
C ALA A 162 3.81 10.11 13.26
N GLY A 163 4.67 10.37 14.24
CA GLY A 163 5.86 11.22 14.11
C GLY A 163 7.05 10.48 13.49
N ASP A 164 7.12 9.17 13.64
CA ASP A 164 8.12 8.29 13.03
C ASP A 164 7.56 6.88 12.75
N LEU A 165 8.39 6.01 12.15
CA LEU A 165 8.00 4.63 11.82
C LEU A 165 7.78 3.76 13.05
N ALA A 166 8.51 3.98 14.15
CA ALA A 166 8.36 3.17 15.37
C ALA A 166 7.02 3.44 16.06
N GLU A 167 6.62 4.72 16.14
CA GLU A 167 5.28 5.11 16.56
C GLU A 167 4.21 4.56 15.60
N GLY A 168 4.46 4.62 14.29
CA GLY A 168 3.58 4.04 13.27
C GLY A 168 3.34 2.55 13.48
N VAL A 169 4.40 1.77 13.74
CA VAL A 169 4.32 0.33 14.06
C VAL A 169 3.49 0.10 15.32
N ALA A 170 3.70 0.90 16.36
CA ALA A 170 2.94 0.78 17.61
C ALA A 170 1.45 1.08 17.40
N ILE A 171 1.10 2.10 16.61
CA ILE A 171 -0.29 2.42 16.25
C ILE A 171 -0.92 1.30 15.42
N ALA A 172 -0.20 0.80 14.39
CA ALA A 172 -0.70 -0.27 13.52
C ALA A 172 -0.96 -1.56 14.30
N LYS A 173 -0.04 -1.97 15.19
CA LYS A 173 -0.23 -3.11 16.09
C LYS A 173 -1.49 -2.95 16.95
N ARG A 174 -1.64 -1.80 17.62
CA ARG A 174 -2.83 -1.52 18.44
C ARG A 174 -4.13 -1.59 17.64
N SER A 175 -4.17 -0.99 16.44
CA SER A 175 -5.37 -0.99 15.58
C SER A 175 -5.80 -2.39 15.14
N ILE A 176 -4.88 -3.36 15.12
CA ILE A 176 -5.19 -4.77 14.89
C ILE A 176 -5.66 -5.40 16.20
N ASP A 177 -4.87 -5.25 17.27
CA ASP A 177 -5.12 -5.92 18.55
C ASP A 177 -6.42 -5.49 19.24
N ASP A 178 -6.86 -4.24 19.04
CA ASP A 178 -8.12 -3.71 19.58
C ASP A 178 -9.34 -3.97 18.68
N GLY A 179 -9.14 -4.60 17.51
CA GLY A 179 -10.18 -4.92 16.55
C GLY A 179 -10.66 -3.75 15.68
N ALA A 180 -10.11 -2.55 15.82
CA ALA A 180 -10.55 -1.39 15.05
C ALA A 180 -10.36 -1.58 13.54
N ALA A 181 -9.27 -2.21 13.12
CA ALA A 181 -9.02 -2.53 11.71
C ALA A 181 -10.05 -3.53 11.15
N ALA A 182 -10.40 -4.56 11.94
CA ALA A 182 -11.42 -5.53 11.57
C ALA A 182 -12.81 -4.86 11.43
N THR A 183 -13.18 -3.98 12.37
CA THR A 183 -14.44 -3.23 12.32
C THR A 183 -14.56 -2.37 11.06
N VAL A 184 -13.48 -1.72 10.62
CA VAL A 184 -13.48 -0.93 9.37
C VAL A 184 -13.72 -1.82 8.15
N LEU A 185 -13.11 -3.01 8.10
CA LEU A 185 -13.34 -3.98 7.03
C LEU A 185 -14.79 -4.47 7.00
N GLU A 186 -15.33 -4.86 8.14
CA GLU A 186 -16.74 -5.28 8.27
C GLU A 186 -17.68 -4.19 7.77
N ARG A 187 -17.43 -2.94 8.19
CA ARG A 187 -18.22 -1.80 7.76
C ARG A 187 -18.10 -1.54 6.26
N LEU A 188 -16.92 -1.70 5.67
CA LEU A 188 -16.74 -1.60 4.23
C LEU A 188 -17.58 -2.65 3.49
N VAL A 189 -17.55 -3.91 3.95
CA VAL A 189 -18.32 -5.01 3.35
C VAL A 189 -19.83 -4.73 3.41
N GLU A 190 -20.34 -4.31 4.56
CA GLU A 190 -21.74 -3.93 4.73
C GLU A 190 -22.16 -2.84 3.76
N VAL A 191 -21.42 -1.72 3.73
CA VAL A 191 -21.74 -0.56 2.89
C VAL A 191 -21.64 -0.90 1.41
N SER A 192 -20.62 -1.65 0.98
CA SER A 192 -20.46 -2.02 -0.43
C SER A 192 -21.56 -2.96 -0.93
N ASN A 193 -22.00 -3.91 -0.09
CA ASN A 193 -23.07 -4.84 -0.45
C ASN A 193 -24.42 -4.15 -0.51
N ALA A 194 -24.70 -3.24 0.43
CA ALA A 194 -25.92 -2.42 0.41
C ALA A 194 -25.98 -1.54 -0.85
N ALA A 195 -24.87 -0.89 -1.21
CA ALA A 195 -24.77 -0.09 -2.43
C ALA A 195 -24.98 -0.94 -3.70
N ALA A 196 -24.39 -2.13 -3.77
CA ALA A 196 -24.57 -3.03 -4.91
C ALA A 196 -26.03 -3.50 -5.06
N ALA A 197 -26.72 -3.78 -3.95
CA ALA A 197 -28.12 -4.15 -3.96
C ALA A 197 -29.01 -3.00 -4.47
N ALA A 198 -28.76 -1.77 -4.02
CA ALA A 198 -29.52 -0.59 -4.43
C ALA A 198 -29.34 -0.22 -5.92
N VAL A 199 -28.20 -0.57 -6.53
CA VAL A 199 -27.95 -0.38 -7.99
C VAL A 199 -28.62 -1.48 -8.82
N SER A 200 -28.90 -2.64 -8.21
CA SER A 200 -29.49 -3.80 -8.89
C SER A 200 -31.03 -3.85 -8.80
N SER A 201 -31.63 -2.97 -7.99
CA SER A 201 -33.08 -2.75 -7.83
C SER A 201 -33.57 -1.60 -8.68
#